data_AF-A0A2X2IY44-F1
#
_entry.id   AF-A0A2X2IY44-F1
#
_cell.length_a   1.000
_cell.length_b   1.000
_cell.length_c   1.000
_cell.angle_alpha   90.00
_cell.angle_beta   90.00
_cell.angle_gamma   90.00
#
_symmetry.space_group_name_H-M   'P 1'
#
loop_
_entity.id
_entity.type
_entity.pdbx_description
1 polymer ?
#
loop_
_entity_poly.entity_id
_entity_poly.type
_entity_poly.pdbx_seq_one_letter_code
_entity_poly.pdbx_strand_id
1 'polypeptide(L)'
;MKFKKNILYSLCIGSMAVFTFSCSKDWLKPKPLSFYEPDVALADAQGMYSALTACERNMRHEFFGDAAPILTEIIQSEVAVEGTTDKAGPQMDMDIALLPDADLNHNDRTKVGWYWYEGFRE
;
A
#
# COMPACT_ATOMS: atom_id res chain seq x y z
N MET A 1 -64.26 3.00 -25.76
CA MET A 1 -63.69 3.22 -24.40
C MET A 1 -62.99 2.00 -23.79
N LYS A 2 -63.39 0.75 -24.11
CA LYS A 2 -62.77 -0.48 -23.55
C LYS A 2 -61.31 -0.73 -23.97
N PHE A 3 -60.94 -0.39 -25.21
CA PHE A 3 -59.60 -0.64 -25.77
C PHE A 3 -58.47 0.16 -25.06
N LYS A 4 -58.73 1.42 -24.71
CA LYS A 4 -57.76 2.27 -23.96
C LYS A 4 -57.56 1.77 -22.52
N LYS A 5 -58.59 1.18 -21.91
CA LYS A 5 -58.55 0.66 -20.53
C LYS A 5 -57.69 -0.62 -20.44
N ASN A 6 -57.73 -1.48 -21.46
CA ASN A 6 -56.89 -2.69 -21.53
C ASN A 6 -55.41 -2.37 -21.80
N ILE A 7 -55.13 -1.35 -22.62
CA ILE A 7 -53.75 -0.84 -22.82
C ILE A 7 -53.22 -0.23 -21.52
N LEU A 8 -54.05 0.52 -20.78
CA LEU A 8 -53.67 1.09 -19.48
C LEU A 8 -53.39 -0.01 -18.44
N TYR A 9 -54.21 -1.07 -18.38
CA TYR A 9 -53.97 -2.21 -17.49
C TYR A 9 -52.70 -2.98 -17.85
N SER A 10 -52.42 -3.19 -19.15
CA SER A 10 -51.18 -3.80 -19.64
C SER A 10 -49.95 -2.99 -19.23
N LEU A 11 -50.01 -1.65 -19.35
CA LEU A 11 -48.93 -0.76 -18.98
C LEU A 11 -48.66 -0.76 -17.46
N CYS A 12 -49.71 -0.80 -16.63
CA CYS A 12 -49.57 -0.89 -15.18
C CYS A 12 -48.96 -2.22 -14.74
N ILE A 13 -49.38 -3.35 -15.33
CA ILE A 13 -48.83 -4.67 -15.03
C ILE A 13 -47.37 -4.78 -15.49
N GLY A 14 -47.05 -4.22 -16.67
CA GLY A 14 -45.68 -4.14 -17.16
C GLY A 14 -44.78 -3.29 -16.25
N SER A 15 -45.29 -2.16 -15.72
CA SER A 15 -44.52 -1.31 -14.80
C SER A 15 -44.23 -2.00 -13.46
N MET A 16 -45.14 -2.84 -12.97
CA MET A 16 -44.98 -3.52 -11.68
C MET A 16 -43.99 -4.68 -11.75
N ALA A 17 -43.83 -5.30 -12.93
CA ALA A 17 -42.85 -6.37 -13.18
C ALA A 17 -41.40 -5.86 -13.20
N VAL A 18 -41.16 -4.56 -13.42
CA VAL A 18 -39.81 -3.98 -13.43
C VAL A 18 -39.30 -3.72 -12.01
N PHE A 19 -40.19 -3.47 -11.05
CA PHE A 19 -39.82 -3.21 -9.65
C PHE A 19 -39.45 -4.46 -8.84
N THR A 20 -39.67 -5.67 -9.38
CA THR A 20 -39.32 -6.92 -8.70
C THR A 20 -37.88 -7.39 -8.96
N PHE A 21 -37.13 -6.71 -9.82
CA PHE A 21 -35.69 -6.98 -10.01
C PHE A 21 -34.88 -6.32 -8.89
N SER A 22 -34.86 -6.97 -7.72
CA SER A 22 -33.96 -6.61 -6.62
C SER A 22 -32.54 -7.04 -6.94
N CYS A 23 -31.56 -6.16 -6.68
CA CYS A 23 -30.14 -6.49 -6.79
C CYS A 23 -29.79 -7.58 -5.76
N SER A 24 -29.09 -8.65 -6.17
CA SER A 24 -28.70 -9.70 -5.23
C SER A 24 -27.76 -9.13 -4.16
N LYS A 25 -27.90 -9.58 -2.91
CA LYS A 25 -27.02 -9.12 -1.81
C LYS A 25 -25.54 -9.45 -2.06
N ASP A 26 -25.25 -10.36 -2.98
CA ASP A 26 -23.88 -10.66 -3.41
C ASP A 26 -23.24 -9.55 -4.26
N TRP A 27 -24.04 -8.61 -4.81
CA TRP A 27 -23.52 -7.36 -5.40
C TRP A 27 -22.96 -6.41 -4.34
N LEU A 28 -23.55 -6.41 -3.14
CA LEU A 28 -23.13 -5.56 -2.02
C LEU A 28 -21.89 -6.10 -1.30
N LYS A 29 -21.49 -7.35 -1.57
CA LYS A 29 -20.25 -7.89 -1.00
C LYS A 29 -19.07 -7.32 -1.77
N PRO A 30 -18.16 -6.57 -1.11
CA PRO A 30 -16.92 -6.18 -1.76
C PRO A 30 -16.18 -7.46 -2.17
N LYS A 31 -15.78 -7.52 -3.44
CA LYS A 31 -14.88 -8.56 -3.97
C LYS A 31 -13.50 -7.94 -4.15
N PRO A 32 -12.71 -7.77 -3.07
CA PRO A 32 -11.35 -7.31 -3.23
C PRO A 32 -10.59 -8.35 -4.05
N LEU A 33 -10.11 -7.96 -5.24
CA LEU A 33 -9.36 -8.85 -6.13
C LEU A 33 -7.96 -9.18 -5.58
N SER A 34 -7.48 -8.42 -4.61
CA SER A 34 -6.19 -8.60 -3.96
C SER A 34 -6.20 -7.88 -2.61
N PHE A 35 -6.61 -8.58 -1.56
CA PHE A 35 -6.42 -8.12 -0.18
C PHE A 35 -5.65 -9.20 0.58
N TYR A 36 -4.71 -8.78 1.43
CA TYR A 36 -3.96 -9.69 2.27
C TYR A 36 -4.81 -10.06 3.50
N GLU A 37 -5.39 -11.26 3.49
CA GLU A 37 -6.10 -11.82 4.64
C GLU A 37 -5.19 -12.86 5.33
N PRO A 38 -4.67 -12.59 6.54
CA PRO A 38 -3.69 -13.47 7.18
C PRO A 38 -4.23 -14.87 7.46
N ASP A 39 -5.52 -14.99 7.78
CA ASP A 39 -6.19 -16.26 8.05
C ASP A 39 -6.21 -17.20 6.83
N VAL A 40 -6.12 -16.65 5.61
CA VAL A 40 -6.05 -17.42 4.37
C VAL A 40 -4.63 -17.48 3.84
N ALA A 41 -3.91 -16.36 3.85
CA ALA A 41 -2.57 -16.22 3.28
C ALA A 41 -1.48 -16.95 4.08
N LEU A 42 -1.71 -17.24 5.36
CA LEU A 42 -0.78 -17.98 6.22
C LEU A 42 -1.35 -19.35 6.65
N ALA A 43 -2.42 -19.82 6.00
CA ALA A 43 -3.08 -21.08 6.35
C ALA A 43 -2.29 -22.33 5.89
N ASP A 44 -1.47 -22.21 4.85
CA ASP A 44 -0.70 -23.29 4.27
C ASP A 44 0.81 -22.98 4.19
N ALA A 45 1.61 -24.02 4.00
CA ALA A 45 3.06 -23.88 3.92
C ALA A 45 3.49 -23.01 2.72
N GLN A 46 2.75 -23.07 1.61
CA GLN A 46 3.04 -22.30 0.41
C GLN A 46 2.79 -20.80 0.64
N GLY A 47 1.69 -20.45 1.29
CA GLY A 47 1.36 -19.08 1.70
C GLY A 47 2.40 -18.51 2.66
N MET A 48 2.79 -19.24 3.71
CA MET A 48 3.88 -18.84 4.60
C MET A 48 5.21 -18.63 3.85
N TYR A 49 5.56 -19.52 2.92
CA TYR A 49 6.79 -19.39 2.13
C TYR A 49 6.76 -18.15 1.22
N SER A 50 5.60 -17.82 0.65
CA SER A 50 5.42 -16.60 -0.14
C SER A 50 5.63 -15.34 0.71
N ALA A 51 5.12 -15.33 1.94
CA ALA A 51 5.29 -14.23 2.88
C ALA A 51 6.77 -14.05 3.27
N LEU A 52 7.46 -15.15 3.57
CA LEU A 52 8.91 -15.13 3.83
C LEU A 52 9.71 -14.59 2.64
N THR A 53 9.37 -15.01 1.43
CA THR A 53 10.02 -14.51 0.21
C THR A 53 9.83 -13.00 0.04
N ALA A 54 8.63 -12.49 0.35
CA ALA A 54 8.36 -11.05 0.33
C ALA A 54 9.15 -10.29 1.40
N CYS A 55 9.25 -10.83 2.62
CA CYS A 55 10.09 -10.28 3.68
C CYS A 55 11.57 -10.26 3.27
N GLU A 56 12.09 -11.35 2.71
CA GLU A 56 13.48 -11.44 2.25
C GLU A 56 13.79 -10.42 1.15
N ARG A 57 12.84 -10.18 0.23
CA ARG A 57 12.95 -9.13 -0.78
C ARG A 57 13.09 -7.75 -0.15
N ASN A 58 12.24 -7.43 0.84
CA ASN A 58 12.27 -6.14 1.52
C ASN A 58 13.57 -5.97 2.32
N MET A 59 14.03 -7.01 3.03
CA MET A 59 15.33 -7.01 3.71
C MET A 59 16.48 -6.74 2.73
N ARG A 60 16.45 -7.34 1.53
CA ARG A 60 17.49 -7.06 0.53
C ARG A 60 17.52 -5.58 0.11
N HIS A 61 16.36 -4.96 -0.06
CA HIS A 61 16.28 -3.54 -0.42
C HIS A 61 16.75 -2.61 0.71
N GLU A 62 16.62 -3.02 1.97
CA GLU A 62 17.03 -2.24 3.13
C GLU A 62 18.54 -2.32 3.41
N PHE A 63 19.11 -3.53 3.31
CA PHE A 63 20.48 -3.81 3.78
C PHE A 63 21.55 -3.78 2.68
N PHE A 64 21.18 -3.84 1.40
CA PHE A 64 22.14 -3.94 0.31
C PHE A 64 22.06 -2.75 -0.63
N GLY A 65 23.23 -2.40 -1.20
CA GLY A 65 23.40 -1.30 -2.13
C GLY A 65 24.35 -0.23 -1.60
N ASP A 66 24.71 0.69 -2.48
CA ASP A 66 25.42 1.90 -2.08
C ASP A 66 24.42 2.87 -1.40
N ALA A 67 24.83 3.43 -0.26
CA ALA A 67 23.96 4.20 0.63
C ALA A 67 22.64 3.48 0.97
N ALA A 68 22.72 2.20 1.38
CA ALA A 68 21.56 1.39 1.77
C ALA A 68 20.75 2.08 2.89
N PRO A 69 19.40 1.99 2.89
CA PRO A 69 18.55 2.66 3.88
C PRO A 69 18.96 2.42 5.32
N ILE A 70 19.39 1.21 5.67
CA ILE A 70 19.83 0.84 7.03
C ILE A 70 20.94 1.74 7.60
N LEU A 71 21.76 2.35 6.74
CA LEU A 71 22.83 3.23 7.18
C LEU A 71 22.30 4.46 7.91
N THR A 72 21.10 4.94 7.57
CA THR A 72 20.49 6.08 8.30
C THR A 72 20.28 5.76 9.77
N GLU A 73 19.78 4.56 10.08
CA GLU A 73 19.61 4.14 11.46
C GLU A 73 20.96 3.92 12.14
N ILE A 74 21.93 3.35 11.44
CA ILE A 74 23.28 3.15 11.99
C ILE A 74 23.95 4.48 12.33
N ILE A 75 23.84 5.50 11.47
CA ILE A 75 24.43 6.84 11.66
C ILE A 75 23.72 7.62 12.78
N GLN A 76 22.41 7.44 12.94
CA GLN A 76 21.64 8.03 14.03
C GLN A 76 21.82 7.27 15.36
N SER A 77 22.30 6.03 15.29
CA SER A 77 22.66 5.23 16.46
C SER A 77 24.09 5.53 16.93
N GLU A 78 24.43 5.09 18.14
CA GLU A 78 25.81 5.15 18.65
C GLU A 78 26.72 4.04 18.09
N VAL A 79 26.27 3.28 17.08
CA VAL A 79 26.98 2.11 16.56
C VAL A 79 28.11 2.50 15.60
N ALA A 80 27.91 3.51 14.75
CA ALA A 80 28.91 3.95 13.79
C ALA A 80 28.74 5.43 13.40
N VAL A 81 29.81 6.01 12.88
CA VAL A 81 29.84 7.39 12.36
C VAL A 81 30.16 7.33 10.87
N GLU A 82 29.52 8.20 10.09
CA GLU A 82 29.83 8.32 8.68
C GLU A 82 31.25 8.89 8.48
N GLY A 83 32.06 8.20 7.66
CA GLY A 83 33.47 8.55 7.43
C GLY A 83 33.73 9.47 6.23
N THR A 84 32.68 10.02 5.60
CA THR A 84 32.82 10.90 4.43
C THR A 84 33.46 12.23 4.83
N THR A 85 34.55 12.62 4.17
CA THR A 85 35.28 13.87 4.48
C THR A 85 35.27 14.91 3.37
N ASP A 86 34.86 14.55 2.16
CA ASP A 86 34.94 15.37 0.95
C ASP A 86 33.63 16.09 0.59
N LYS A 87 32.54 15.81 1.32
CA LYS A 87 31.23 16.44 1.18
C LYS A 87 30.51 16.46 2.54
N ALA A 88 29.45 17.25 2.65
CA ALA A 88 28.53 17.11 3.77
C ALA A 88 27.85 15.73 3.66
N GLY A 89 28.19 14.84 4.58
CA GLY A 89 27.63 13.49 4.61
C GLY A 89 26.17 13.46 5.11
N PRO A 90 25.43 12.38 4.83
CA PRO A 90 24.21 11.99 5.52
C PRO A 90 24.12 12.45 6.99
N GLN A 91 23.06 13.22 7.29
CA GLN A 91 22.58 13.44 8.67
C GLN A 91 23.61 14.00 9.66
N MET A 92 24.61 14.76 9.20
CA MET A 92 25.54 15.47 10.10
C MET A 92 24.88 16.67 10.83
N ASP A 93 23.95 17.36 10.17
CA ASP A 93 23.16 18.46 10.74
C ASP A 93 21.68 18.10 10.71
N MET A 94 21.15 17.71 11.88
CA MET A 94 19.79 17.21 12.02
C MET A 94 18.73 18.30 11.85
N ASP A 95 19.09 19.57 12.09
CA ASP A 95 18.16 20.70 11.95
C ASP A 95 17.81 20.94 10.47
N ILE A 96 18.67 20.50 9.56
CA ILE A 96 18.49 20.62 8.10
C ILE A 96 18.12 19.26 7.47
N ALA A 97 18.68 18.15 7.96
CA ALA A 97 18.56 16.84 7.32
C ALA A 97 17.19 16.16 7.48
N LEU A 98 16.37 16.57 8.44
CA LEU A 98 15.04 15.99 8.72
C LEU A 98 13.86 16.91 8.38
N LEU A 99 14.12 18.03 7.70
CA LEU A 99 13.04 18.92 7.30
C LEU A 99 12.09 18.22 6.30
N PRO A 100 10.77 18.49 6.35
CA PRO A 100 9.81 17.89 5.42
C PRO A 100 10.09 18.18 3.94
N ASP A 101 10.78 19.27 3.64
CA ASP A 101 11.17 19.71 2.30
C ASP A 101 12.64 19.38 1.94
N ALA A 102 13.37 18.72 2.85
CA ALA A 102 14.72 18.25 2.57
C ALA A 102 14.72 17.13 1.52
N ASP A 103 15.89 16.87 0.95
CA ASP A 103 16.09 15.73 0.05
C ASP A 103 16.28 14.45 0.88
N LEU A 104 15.15 13.79 1.16
CA LEU A 104 15.04 12.70 2.12
C LEU A 104 15.28 11.29 1.57
N ASN A 105 15.58 11.16 0.27
CA ASN A 105 15.86 9.86 -0.35
C ASN A 105 16.97 9.97 -1.41
N HIS A 106 18.18 10.29 -0.96
CA HIS A 106 19.36 10.46 -1.81
C HIS A 106 20.57 9.75 -1.21
N ASN A 107 21.48 9.26 -2.06
CA ASN A 107 22.66 8.50 -1.60
C ASN A 107 23.68 9.39 -0.87
N ASP A 108 23.82 10.65 -1.29
CA ASP A 108 24.71 11.63 -0.68
C ASP A 108 24.08 12.43 0.48
N ARG A 109 22.80 12.20 0.78
CA ARG A 109 22.09 12.88 1.88
C ARG A 109 21.48 11.84 2.80
N THR A 110 20.16 11.85 3.01
CA THR A 110 19.51 10.86 3.87
C THR A 110 18.61 9.91 3.07
N LYS A 111 18.36 8.74 3.66
CA LYS A 111 17.37 7.74 3.24
C LYS A 111 16.18 7.64 4.19
N VAL A 112 16.01 8.57 5.14
CA VAL A 112 14.87 8.55 6.09
C VAL A 112 13.52 8.56 5.36
N GLY A 113 13.42 9.29 4.25
CA GLY A 113 12.22 9.31 3.42
C GLY A 113 11.88 7.93 2.84
N TRP A 114 12.87 7.06 2.60
CA TRP A 114 12.63 5.67 2.18
C TRP A 114 11.79 4.93 3.22
N TYR A 115 12.15 5.01 4.51
CA TYR A 115 11.37 4.39 5.59
C TYR A 115 9.96 4.96 5.70
N TRP A 116 9.80 6.28 5.47
CA TRP A 116 8.48 6.89 5.48
C TRP A 116 7.62 6.38 4.34
N TYR A 117 8.16 6.28 3.13
CA TYR A 117 7.40 5.76 1.99
C TYR A 117 7.10 4.26 2.13
N GLU A 118 8.08 3.45 2.52
CA GLU A 118 7.90 2.00 2.68
C GLU A 118 6.96 1.65 3.83
N GLY A 119 6.99 2.41 4.93
CA GLY A 119 6.10 2.21 6.06
C GLY A 119 4.61 2.44 5.76
N PHE A 120 4.30 3.27 4.77
CA PHE A 120 2.93 3.56 4.32
C PHE A 120 2.60 2.95 2.95
N ARG A 121 3.46 2.07 2.42
CA ARG A 121 3.21 1.43 1.12
C ARG A 121 2.28 0.22 1.33
N GLU A 122 1.02 0.38 0.93
CA GLU A 122 0.03 -0.70 0.84
C GLU A 122 0.33 -1.68 -0.31
#